data_AF-A0A1G2ZDE5-F1
#
_entry.id   AF-A0A1G2ZDE5-F1
#
_cell.length_a   1.000
_cell.length_b   1.000
_cell.length_c   1.000
_cell.angle_alpha   90.00
_cell.angle_beta   90.00
_cell.angle_gamma   90.00
#
_symmetry.space_group_name_H-M   'P 1'
#
loop_
_entity.id
_entity.type
_entity.pdbx_description
1 polymer ?
#
loop_
_entity_poly.entity_id
_entity_poly.type
_entity_poly.pdbx_seq_one_letter_code
_entity_poly.pdbx_strand_id
1 'polypeptide(L)'
;MGVIGAPIVRRQHMVEPVQTSSSGTSGQNEAVVTSYVNGLSQEHKMLVALKAHLYGGQWQPMLDDLRNRLTGKPYIFKLVHRIQDDIERIEQMQRFEAEHGVDLTGYVHIV
;
A
#
# COMPACT_ATOMS: atom_id res chain seq x y z
N MET A 1 -53.17 32.07 -48.20
CA MET A 1 -51.79 31.62 -47.91
C MET A 1 -51.75 30.10 -47.92
N GLY A 2 -51.05 29.47 -48.89
CA GLY A 2 -50.50 28.12 -48.71
C GLY A 2 -49.35 28.18 -47.68
N VAL A 3 -48.79 27.10 -47.13
CA VAL A 3 -48.33 25.85 -47.73
C VAL A 3 -47.85 24.88 -46.61
N ILE A 4 -48.10 23.57 -46.79
CA ILE A 4 -47.14 22.43 -46.70
C ILE A 4 -46.43 22.09 -45.36
N GLY A 5 -46.49 20.80 -44.96
CA GLY A 5 -45.32 20.05 -44.46
C GLY A 5 -45.40 19.31 -43.10
N ALA A 6 -45.57 17.99 -43.13
CA ALA A 6 -45.26 17.03 -42.03
C ALA A 6 -43.73 16.67 -42.03
N PRO A 7 -43.16 15.72 -41.25
CA PRO A 7 -43.59 14.96 -40.06
C PRO A 7 -42.52 14.81 -38.92
N ILE A 8 -42.94 14.18 -37.81
CA ILE A 8 -42.24 13.28 -36.86
C ILE A 8 -40.69 13.20 -36.93
N VAL A 9 -40.02 13.53 -35.82
CA VAL A 9 -38.65 13.04 -35.51
C VAL A 9 -38.71 12.10 -34.30
N ARG A 10 -38.56 10.80 -34.59
CA ARG A 10 -38.17 9.75 -33.65
C ARG A 10 -36.72 10.03 -33.22
N ARG A 11 -36.47 10.35 -31.95
CA ARG A 11 -35.11 10.24 -31.40
C ARG A 11 -34.84 8.78 -31.04
N GLN A 12 -33.77 8.29 -31.64
CA GLN A 12 -33.27 6.94 -31.53
C GLN A 12 -32.66 6.69 -30.14
N HIS A 13 -32.78 5.44 -29.72
CA HIS A 13 -31.93 4.70 -28.81
C HIS A 13 -30.50 5.23 -28.75
N MET A 14 -30.02 5.60 -27.56
CA MET A 14 -28.58 5.67 -27.27
C MET A 14 -28.33 4.70 -26.12
N VAL A 15 -27.74 3.56 -26.44
CA VAL A 15 -27.14 2.65 -25.48
C VAL A 15 -25.99 3.41 -24.82
N GLU A 16 -26.07 3.65 -23.51
CA GLU A 16 -24.87 4.02 -22.77
C GLU A 16 -23.95 2.80 -22.73
N PRO A 17 -22.68 2.91 -23.14
CA PRO A 17 -21.73 1.86 -22.87
C PRO A 17 -21.49 1.84 -21.36
N VAL A 18 -22.02 0.81 -20.69
CA VAL A 18 -21.61 0.45 -19.33
C VAL A 18 -20.10 0.20 -19.36
N GLN A 19 -19.35 1.16 -18.82
CA GLN A 19 -17.90 1.02 -18.66
C GLN A 19 -17.63 -0.07 -17.63
N THR A 20 -17.48 -1.30 -18.13
CA THR A 20 -17.06 -2.44 -17.34
C THR A 20 -15.56 -2.60 -17.56
N SER A 21 -14.75 -1.76 -16.90
CA SER A 21 -13.30 -1.85 -16.97
C SER A 21 -12.66 -1.39 -15.66
N SER A 22 -12.50 -2.31 -14.70
CA SER A 22 -11.56 -2.10 -13.58
C SER A 22 -11.02 -3.38 -12.93
N SER A 23 -11.26 -4.57 -13.49
CA SER A 23 -10.74 -5.82 -12.89
C SER A 23 -9.26 -6.10 -13.17
N GLY A 24 -8.64 -5.39 -14.12
CA GLY A 24 -7.25 -5.61 -14.53
C GLY A 24 -6.21 -5.04 -13.55
N THR A 25 -6.51 -3.95 -12.84
CA THR A 25 -5.55 -3.25 -11.98
C THR A 25 -5.36 -3.92 -10.63
N SER A 26 -6.43 -4.47 -10.04
CA SER A 26 -6.37 -5.11 -8.71
C SER A 26 -5.50 -6.37 -8.70
N GLY A 27 -5.65 -7.24 -9.70
CA GLY A 27 -4.86 -8.48 -9.79
C GLY A 27 -3.37 -8.25 -10.08
N GLN A 28 -3.03 -7.19 -10.80
CA GLN A 28 -1.63 -6.81 -11.04
C GLN A 28 -0.98 -6.24 -9.78
N ASN A 29 -1.70 -5.41 -9.01
CA ASN A 29 -1.19 -4.86 -7.76
C ASN A 29 -0.93 -5.97 -6.73
N GLU A 30 -1.83 -6.94 -6.62
CA GLU A 30 -1.67 -8.07 -5.70
C GLU A 30 -0.46 -8.95 -6.03
N ALA A 31 -0.21 -9.21 -7.31
CA ALA A 31 0.96 -9.96 -7.76
C ALA A 31 2.28 -9.23 -7.44
N VAL A 32 2.30 -7.89 -7.59
CA VAL A 32 3.45 -7.05 -7.25
C VAL A 32 3.72 -7.08 -5.75
N VAL A 33 2.68 -6.90 -4.93
CA VAL A 33 2.80 -6.93 -3.46
C VAL A 33 3.27 -8.30 -2.97
N THR A 34 2.71 -9.39 -3.52
CA THR A 34 3.12 -10.75 -3.18
C THR A 34 4.59 -10.99 -3.53
N SER A 35 5.04 -10.55 -4.71
CA SER A 35 6.44 -10.69 -5.13
C SER A 35 7.38 -9.90 -4.23
N TYR A 36 6.99 -8.68 -3.84
CA TYR A 36 7.75 -7.86 -2.92
C TYR A 36 7.88 -8.52 -1.54
N VAL A 37 6.76 -8.97 -0.96
CA VAL A 37 6.73 -9.64 0.36
C VAL A 37 7.54 -10.93 0.37
N ASN A 38 7.54 -11.69 -0.72
CA ASN A 38 8.36 -12.90 -0.87
C ASN A 38 9.86 -12.58 -0.88
N GLY A 39 10.27 -11.41 -1.39
CA GLY A 39 11.65 -10.94 -1.41
C GLY A 39 12.13 -10.34 -0.08
N LEU A 40 11.23 -10.06 0.87
CA LEU A 40 11.60 -9.50 2.17
C LEU A 40 12.40 -10.50 3.00
N SER A 41 13.51 -10.02 3.58
CA SER A 41 14.29 -10.79 4.56
C SER A 41 13.49 -11.00 5.85
N GLN A 42 13.99 -11.87 6.73
CA GLN A 42 13.35 -12.12 8.02
C GLN A 42 13.30 -10.86 8.89
N GLU A 43 14.34 -10.02 8.84
CA GLU A 43 14.41 -8.75 9.56
C GLU A 43 13.31 -7.79 9.10
N HIS A 44 13.08 -7.67 7.79
CA HIS A 44 11.98 -6.86 7.26
C HIS A 44 10.62 -7.36 7.75
N LYS A 45 10.38 -8.67 7.65
CA LYS A 45 9.13 -9.29 8.11
C LYS A 45 8.90 -9.07 9.59
N MET A 46 9.97 -9.17 10.40
CA MET A 46 9.92 -8.87 11.83
C MET A 46 9.51 -7.41 12.09
N LEU A 47 10.07 -6.44 11.36
CA LEU A 47 9.70 -5.02 11.49
C LEU A 47 8.23 -4.77 11.14
N VAL A 48 7.70 -5.42 10.09
CA VAL A 48 6.27 -5.36 9.73
C VAL A 48 5.40 -5.91 10.86
N ALA A 49 5.77 -7.05 11.46
CA ALA A 49 5.02 -7.58 12.59
C ALA A 49 5.08 -6.68 13.82
N LEU A 50 6.24 -6.11 14.14
CA LEU A 50 6.39 -5.16 15.26
C LEU A 50 5.52 -3.91 15.05
N LYS A 51 5.42 -3.41 13.81
CA LYS A 51 4.54 -2.29 13.44
C LYS A 51 3.09 -2.60 13.82
N ALA A 52 2.60 -3.80 13.47
CA ALA A 52 1.24 -4.24 13.80
C ALA A 52 1.03 -4.38 15.32
N HIS A 53 1.96 -5.02 16.02
CA HIS A 53 1.77 -5.40 17.43
C HIS A 53 2.02 -4.25 18.43
N LEU A 54 2.99 -3.38 18.16
CA LEU A 54 3.47 -2.39 19.14
C LEU A 54 3.14 -0.95 18.77
N TYR A 55 2.98 -0.65 17.49
CA TYR A 55 2.86 0.73 17.00
C TYR A 55 1.53 1.01 16.28
N GLY A 56 0.51 0.17 16.52
CA GLY A 56 -0.85 0.38 16.00
C GLY A 56 -0.92 0.40 14.47
N GLY A 57 -0.04 -0.34 13.80
CA GLY A 57 0.01 -0.37 12.34
C GLY A 57 0.65 0.90 11.72
N GLN A 58 1.39 1.71 12.47
CA GLN A 58 2.00 2.95 11.95
C GLN A 58 3.54 2.87 11.95
N TRP A 59 4.17 3.27 10.85
CA TRP A 59 5.64 3.32 10.75
C TRP A 59 6.26 4.47 11.53
N GLN A 60 5.61 5.64 11.54
CA GLN A 60 6.20 6.86 12.08
C GLN A 60 6.58 6.73 13.58
N PRO A 61 5.71 6.21 14.47
CA PRO A 61 6.09 6.02 15.86
C PRO A 61 7.28 5.07 16.06
N MET A 62 7.40 4.04 15.23
CA MET A 62 8.55 3.12 15.26
C MET A 62 9.84 3.80 14.80
N LEU A 63 9.79 4.59 13.72
CA LEU A 63 10.91 5.38 13.24
C LEU A 63 11.39 6.38 14.30
N ASP A 64 10.47 7.05 14.98
CA ASP A 64 10.79 7.99 16.04
C ASP A 64 11.50 7.29 17.22
N ASP A 65 11.04 6.09 17.60
CA ASP A 65 11.69 5.27 18.64
C ASP A 65 13.10 4.82 18.25
N LEU A 66 13.31 4.39 17.01
CA LEU A 66 14.64 4.02 16.51
C LEU A 66 15.59 5.22 16.48
N ARG A 67 15.12 6.38 16.02
CA ARG A 67 15.90 7.63 16.01
C ARG A 67 16.22 8.10 17.42
N ASN A 68 15.26 7.99 18.35
CA ASN A 68 15.47 8.26 19.77
C ASN A 68 16.59 7.38 20.38
N ARG A 69 16.66 6.09 20.00
CA ARG A 69 17.72 5.18 20.46
C ARG A 69 19.11 5.59 19.97
N LEU A 70 19.23 6.14 18.76
CA LEU A 70 20.51 6.68 18.25
C LEU A 70 21.03 7.83 19.11
N THR A 71 20.14 8.60 19.77
CA THR A 71 20.51 9.74 20.62
C THR A 71 20.90 9.37 22.06
N GLY A 72 20.99 8.08 22.40
CA GLY A 72 21.53 7.63 23.70
C GLY A 72 20.53 7.58 24.85
N LYS A 73 19.22 7.54 24.56
CA LYS A 73 18.20 7.20 25.58
C LYS A 73 18.37 5.72 26.01
N PRO A 74 18.14 5.36 27.29
CA PRO A 74 18.39 4.00 27.78
C PRO A 74 17.59 2.96 26.98
N TYR A 75 18.27 1.94 26.47
CA TYR A 75 17.66 0.86 25.69
C TYR A 75 17.98 -0.50 26.31
N ILE A 76 16.96 -1.35 26.40
CA ILE A 76 16.98 -2.62 27.14
C ILE A 76 17.63 -3.76 26.31
N PHE A 77 17.85 -3.61 24.98
CA PHE A 77 18.35 -4.70 24.13
C PHE A 77 19.30 -4.25 23.01
N LYS A 78 20.36 -5.04 22.74
CA LYS A 78 21.25 -4.93 21.57
C LYS A 78 20.77 -5.89 20.48
N LEU A 79 20.36 -5.36 19.33
CA LEU A 79 20.25 -6.15 18.10
C LEU A 79 21.60 -6.14 17.39
N VAL A 80 21.97 -7.28 16.81
CA VAL A 80 23.27 -7.52 16.12
C VAL A 80 23.36 -6.72 14.80
N HIS A 81 22.24 -6.16 14.32
CA HIS A 81 22.14 -5.30 13.14
C HIS A 81 22.00 -3.82 13.52
N ARG A 82 22.58 -2.91 12.73
CA ARG A 82 22.68 -1.50 13.10
C ARG A 82 21.28 -0.87 13.04
N ILE A 83 20.89 -0.10 14.07
CA ILE A 83 19.61 0.65 14.11
C ILE A 83 19.38 1.45 12.82
N GLN A 84 20.45 1.94 12.20
CA GLN A 84 20.41 2.64 10.92
C GLN A 84 19.89 1.75 9.78
N ASP A 85 20.27 0.48 9.74
CA ASP A 85 19.81 -0.48 8.73
C ASP A 85 18.29 -0.69 8.88
N ASP A 86 17.80 -0.82 10.12
CA ASP A 86 16.35 -1.00 10.36
C ASP A 86 15.56 0.25 9.97
N ILE A 87 16.10 1.44 10.20
CA ILE A 87 15.51 2.69 9.69
C ILE A 87 15.42 2.66 8.17
N GLU A 88 16.50 2.30 7.47
CA GLU A 88 16.51 2.21 6.01
C GLU A 88 15.50 1.20 5.47
N ARG A 89 15.40 0.01 6.11
CA ARG A 89 14.41 -1.01 5.76
C ARG A 89 12.98 -0.49 5.93
N ILE A 90 12.68 0.16 7.05
CA ILE A 90 11.35 0.73 7.29
C ILE A 90 11.03 1.80 6.25
N GLU A 91 11.96 2.70 5.95
CA GLU A 91 11.75 3.74 4.96
C GLU A 91 11.52 3.18 3.55
N GLN A 92 12.18 2.08 3.17
CA GLN A 92 11.93 1.37 1.91
C GLN A 92 10.51 0.77 1.88
N MET A 93 10.11 0.06 2.94
CA MET A 93 8.78 -0.55 3.03
C MET A 93 7.66 0.50 3.10
N GLN A 94 7.88 1.61 3.83
CA GLN A 94 6.93 2.72 3.91
C GLN A 94 6.71 3.38 2.53
N ARG A 95 7.79 3.57 1.76
CA ARG A 95 7.68 4.07 0.38
C ARG A 95 6.88 3.11 -0.50
N PHE A 96 7.14 1.81 -0.39
CA PHE A 96 6.39 0.79 -1.13
C PHE A 96 4.90 0.80 -0.78
N GLU A 97 4.56 0.86 0.52
CA GLU A 97 3.15 0.97 0.97
C GLU A 97 2.46 2.22 0.41
N ALA A 98 3.14 3.37 0.40
CA ALA A 98 2.61 4.61 -0.14
C ALA A 98 2.43 4.57 -1.66
N GLU A 99 3.38 3.98 -2.39
CA GLU A 99 3.33 3.85 -3.86
C GLU A 99 2.20 2.90 -4.32
N HIS A 100 1.98 1.81 -3.58
CA HIS A 100 1.02 0.77 -3.95
C HIS A 100 -0.33 0.90 -3.25
N GLY A 101 -0.45 1.79 -2.26
CA GLY A 101 -1.67 1.99 -1.48
C GLY A 101 -2.06 0.78 -0.63
N VAL A 102 -1.07 0.09 -0.06
CA VAL A 102 -1.26 -1.16 0.70
C VAL A 102 -0.70 -1.06 2.11
N ASP A 103 -1.13 -1.97 2.99
CA ASP A 103 -0.50 -2.22 4.29
C ASP A 103 0.13 -3.62 4.28
N LEU A 104 1.46 -3.69 4.42
CA LEU A 104 2.21 -4.94 4.39
C LEU A 104 1.85 -5.87 5.55
N THR A 105 1.25 -5.35 6.64
CA THR A 105 0.78 -6.18 7.76
C THR A 105 -0.28 -7.21 7.35
N GLY A 106 -1.03 -6.94 6.28
CA GLY A 106 -2.01 -7.88 5.72
C GLY A 106 -1.40 -9.04 4.92
N TYR A 107 -0.10 -8.96 4.58
CA TYR A 107 0.58 -9.94 3.72
C TYR A 107 1.70 -10.69 4.43
N VAL A 108 2.25 -10.13 5.51
CA VAL A 108 3.30 -10.76 6.30
C VAL A 108 2.68 -11.59 7.42
N HIS A 109 2.82 -12.91 7.32
CA HIS A 109 2.46 -13.85 8.37
C HIS A 109 3.73 -14.34 9.09
N ILE A 110 3.86 -14.05 10.38
CA ILE A 110 4.87 -14.68 11.23
C ILE A 110 4.19 -15.84 11.97
N VAL A 111 4.75 -17.04 11.79
CA VAL A 111 4.34 -18.26 12.51
C VAL A 111 4.95 -18.34 13.90
#